data_AF-A0A820PF05-F1
#
_entry.id   AF-A0A820PF05-F1
#
_cell.length_a   1.000
_cell.length_b   1.000
_cell.length_c   1.000
_cell.angle_alpha   90.00
_cell.angle_beta   90.00
_cell.angle_gamma   90.00
#
_symmetry.space_group_name_H-M   'P 1'
#
loop_
_entity.id
_entity.type
_entity.pdbx_description
1 polymer ?
#
loop_
_entity_poly.entity_id
_entity_poly.type
_entity_poly.pdbx_seq_one_letter_code
_entity_poly.pdbx_strand_id
1 'polypeptide(L)'
;MIHGLCGTLNPHSPCMEDGKCSKEFPKEFPNKTMANKDGYPRYRRRDNGITINIGKYEVDNRLVVPYNPYLLMKYNAHINVEICATVKSIKYLFKYIYKGHDCANIKFERSIQEGVAAAQGTLEWDEIKAHLDARYVSAPEAAWRLFEFPLHDKSHAIIRLAVHLPNQQSVYFVEGNERQALQRNAAKDTTLTAWFKLNSKNPDARQYLYHDIPHYFVFEHDNATWKRRLQGENIIGRMYSVSPSDVERYHLRLLLLYTPGVCSFDDLKTVDGQICQTFMDAAKRRGPLRDDTEYERCMAEAVLFQMPQQLRTLFYVIPLYCNPTKPIDLWNSFKAHTTEDFMQSMKS
;
A
#
# COMPACT_ATOMS: atom_id res chain seq x y z
N MET A 1 12.89 7.69 34.46
CA MET A 1 12.69 6.29 34.02
C MET A 1 14.06 5.67 33.81
N ILE A 2 14.34 4.55 34.47
CA ILE A 2 15.64 3.85 34.38
C ILE A 2 15.44 2.57 33.56
N HIS A 3 16.35 2.34 32.62
CA HIS A 3 16.42 1.07 31.90
C HIS A 3 16.68 -0.06 32.91
N GLY A 4 16.02 -1.20 32.73
CA GLY A 4 16.26 -2.37 33.57
C GLY A 4 17.75 -2.69 33.61
N LEU A 5 18.25 -3.09 34.78
CA LEU A 5 19.64 -3.51 34.93
C LEU A 5 19.96 -4.58 33.90
N CYS A 6 21.06 -4.42 33.16
CA CYS A 6 21.50 -5.33 32.10
C CYS A 6 23.03 -5.30 31.98
N GLY A 7 23.58 -6.03 31.01
CA GLY A 7 25.02 -6.11 30.81
C GLY A 7 25.68 -6.88 31.95
N THR A 8 26.80 -6.35 32.44
CA THR A 8 27.54 -6.92 33.58
C THR A 8 26.73 -6.91 34.88
N LEU A 9 25.77 -5.99 35.02
CA LEU A 9 24.92 -5.88 36.21
C LEU A 9 23.83 -6.97 36.25
N ASN A 10 23.38 -7.42 35.08
CA ASN A 10 22.41 -8.52 34.96
C ASN A 10 22.45 -9.16 33.55
N PRO A 11 23.26 -10.22 33.38
CA PRO A 11 23.42 -10.89 32.08
C PRO A 11 22.16 -11.62 31.57
N HIS A 12 21.20 -11.92 32.44
CA HIS A 12 19.97 -12.66 32.08
C HIS A 12 18.81 -11.75 31.66
N SER A 13 19.08 -10.46 31.45
CA SER A 13 18.02 -9.51 31.11
C SER A 13 17.47 -9.77 29.71
N PRO A 14 16.15 -9.59 29.46
CA PRO A 14 15.54 -9.83 28.14
C PRO A 14 16.13 -8.98 27.01
N CYS A 15 16.82 -7.89 27.33
CA CYS A 15 17.48 -7.03 26.35
C CYS A 15 18.90 -7.47 26.00
N MET A 16 19.40 -8.59 26.53
CA MET A 16 20.75 -9.08 26.26
C MET A 16 20.78 -9.92 24.99
N GLU A 17 21.64 -9.54 24.04
CA GLU A 17 21.91 -10.22 22.78
C GLU A 17 23.45 -10.30 22.63
N ASP A 18 24.00 -11.50 22.41
CA ASP A 18 25.44 -11.75 22.25
C ASP A 18 26.33 -11.11 23.34
N GLY A 19 25.87 -11.17 24.59
CA GLY A 19 26.59 -10.63 25.75
C GLY A 19 26.58 -9.10 25.85
N LYS A 20 25.81 -8.40 25.01
CA LYS A 20 25.63 -6.94 25.05
C LYS A 20 24.16 -6.59 25.15
N CYS A 21 23.85 -5.40 25.68
CA CYS A 21 22.48 -4.90 25.64
C CYS A 21 22.13 -4.52 24.19
N SER A 22 21.06 -5.08 23.64
CA SER A 22 20.54 -4.76 22.30
C SER A 22 20.06 -3.30 22.15
N LYS A 23 19.87 -2.62 23.29
CA LYS A 23 19.58 -1.18 23.36
C LYS A 23 20.80 -0.33 23.72
N GLU A 24 22.00 -0.94 23.74
CA GLU A 24 23.30 -0.33 24.02
C GLU A 24 23.39 0.39 25.38
N PHE A 25 22.72 -0.12 26.42
CA PHE A 25 22.91 0.38 27.78
C PHE A 25 24.10 -0.30 28.47
N PRO A 26 24.83 0.41 29.37
CA PRO A 26 24.70 1.84 29.68
C PRO A 26 25.19 2.73 28.52
N LYS A 27 24.49 3.85 28.27
CA LYS A 27 24.86 4.79 27.18
C LYS A 27 26.12 5.58 27.54
N GLU A 28 26.88 5.98 26.52
CA GLU A 28 28.05 6.86 26.69
C GLU A 28 27.64 8.28 27.14
N PHE A 29 28.64 9.12 27.49
CA PHE A 29 28.50 10.54 27.82
C PHE A 29 28.90 11.47 26.65
N PRO A 30 28.08 11.60 25.60
CA PRO A 30 28.38 12.52 24.52
C PRO A 30 28.07 13.96 24.93
N ASN A 31 28.97 14.88 24.60
CA ASN A 31 28.83 16.31 24.89
C ASN A 31 27.76 17.03 24.04
N LYS A 32 27.31 16.43 22.93
CA LYS A 32 26.29 16.96 22.02
C LYS A 32 25.38 15.84 21.51
N THR A 33 24.15 16.19 21.12
CA THR A 33 23.25 15.25 20.46
C THR A 33 23.71 15.03 19.02
N MET A 34 23.86 13.77 18.61
CA MET A 34 24.39 13.40 17.30
C MET A 34 23.46 12.41 16.60
N ALA A 35 23.36 12.50 15.27
CA ALA A 35 22.68 11.49 14.47
C ALA A 35 23.50 10.18 14.47
N ASN A 36 22.83 9.02 14.60
CA ASN A 36 23.47 7.71 14.53
C ASN A 36 23.17 7.01 13.19
N LYS A 37 24.00 6.02 12.81
CA LYS A 37 23.86 5.22 11.58
C LYS A 37 22.55 4.44 11.51
N ASP A 38 22.00 4.08 12.67
CA ASP A 38 20.80 3.24 12.81
C ASP A 38 19.49 4.04 12.88
N GLY A 39 19.57 5.38 12.71
CA GLY A 39 18.42 6.26 12.61
C GLY A 39 17.94 6.90 13.91
N TYR A 40 18.33 6.34 15.06
CA TYR A 40 18.05 6.91 16.38
C TYR A 40 19.14 7.89 16.84
N PRO A 41 18.82 9.07 17.38
CA PRO A 41 19.84 10.01 17.82
C PRO A 41 20.55 9.54 19.10
N ARG A 42 21.86 9.76 19.17
CA ARG A 42 22.64 9.68 20.41
C ARG A 42 22.50 11.00 21.15
N TYR A 43 21.67 11.04 22.18
CA TYR A 43 21.41 12.26 22.96
C TYR A 43 22.62 12.70 23.76
N ARG A 44 22.83 14.03 23.84
CA ARG A 44 23.76 14.63 24.80
C ARG A 44 23.46 14.08 26.20
N ARG A 45 24.48 13.54 26.86
CA ARG A 45 24.38 13.07 28.25
C ARG A 45 25.55 13.65 29.03
N ARG A 46 25.25 14.50 30.01
CA ARG A 46 26.26 15.13 30.87
C ARG A 46 26.57 14.20 32.02
N ASP A 47 27.84 13.96 32.27
CA ASP A 47 28.25 13.38 33.56
C ASP A 47 28.08 14.46 34.62
N ASN A 48 27.09 14.27 35.50
CA ASN A 48 26.76 15.19 36.58
C ASN A 48 27.18 14.65 37.96
N GLY A 49 27.81 13.47 38.01
CA GLY A 49 28.17 12.80 39.27
C GLY A 49 26.98 12.36 40.13
N ILE A 50 25.74 12.46 39.64
CA ILE A 50 24.55 12.05 40.40
C ILE A 50 24.30 10.57 40.17
N THR A 51 24.30 9.80 41.24
CA THR A 51 23.96 8.38 41.25
C THR A 51 22.72 8.12 42.10
N ILE A 52 22.02 7.02 41.79
CA ILE A 52 20.90 6.50 42.56
C ILE A 52 21.11 5.01 42.80
N ASN A 53 20.61 4.49 43.92
CA ASN A 53 20.66 3.07 44.22
C ASN A 53 19.42 2.37 43.70
N ILE A 54 19.61 1.36 42.85
CA ILE A 54 18.57 0.41 42.44
C ILE A 54 18.91 -0.95 43.05
N GLY A 55 18.27 -1.24 44.19
CA GLY A 55 18.65 -2.37 45.03
C GLY A 55 20.07 -2.19 45.57
N LYS A 56 20.96 -3.13 45.24
CA LYS A 56 22.38 -3.11 45.65
C LYS A 56 23.32 -2.46 44.63
N TYR A 57 22.78 -1.95 43.52
CA TYR A 57 23.58 -1.41 42.42
C TYR A 57 23.44 0.10 42.37
N GLU A 58 24.58 0.77 42.27
CA GLU A 58 24.65 2.21 42.03
C GLU A 58 24.59 2.48 40.53
N VAL A 59 23.63 3.29 40.11
CA VAL A 59 23.42 3.64 38.71
C VAL A 59 23.40 5.15 38.53
N ASP A 60 24.00 5.61 37.44
CA ASP A 60 23.97 7.00 37.04
C ASP A 60 22.99 7.23 35.89
N ASN A 61 23.00 8.44 35.36
CA ASN A 61 22.15 8.82 34.25
C ASN A 61 22.48 8.08 32.93
N ARG A 62 23.52 7.24 32.79
CA ARG A 62 23.74 6.41 31.58
C ARG A 62 22.66 5.38 31.35
N LEU A 63 21.96 4.98 32.40
CA LEU A 63 20.81 4.07 32.34
C LEU A 63 19.46 4.78 32.18
N VAL A 64 19.44 6.11 32.10
CA VAL A 64 18.19 6.87 31.90
C VAL A 64 17.73 6.76 30.44
N VAL A 65 16.50 6.25 30.28
CA VAL A 65 15.76 6.19 29.00
C VAL A 65 15.25 7.59 28.66
N PRO A 66 15.31 8.03 27.38
CA PRO A 66 14.73 9.31 26.94
C PRO A 66 13.27 9.45 27.38
N TYR A 67 12.90 10.61 27.92
CA TYR A 67 11.55 10.83 28.43
C TYR A 67 11.17 12.30 28.38
N ASN A 68 9.87 12.56 28.47
CA ASN A 68 9.32 13.90 28.68
C ASN A 68 8.70 13.97 30.09
N PRO A 69 9.24 14.78 31.03
CA PRO A 69 8.73 14.86 32.40
C PRO A 69 7.24 15.21 32.47
N TYR A 70 6.76 16.13 31.63
CA TYR A 70 5.36 16.53 31.58
C TYR A 70 4.45 15.37 31.17
N LEU A 71 4.83 14.59 30.14
CA LEU A 71 4.03 13.44 29.69
C LEU A 71 3.97 12.34 30.76
N LEU A 72 5.10 12.03 31.41
CA LEU A 72 5.14 11.06 32.50
C LEU A 72 4.18 11.46 33.63
N MET A 73 4.22 12.74 34.06
CA MET A 73 3.37 13.24 35.14
C MET A 73 1.90 13.32 34.73
N LYS A 74 1.59 13.79 33.51
CA LYS A 74 0.22 13.95 33.02
C LYS A 74 -0.53 12.64 32.93
N TYR A 75 0.14 11.59 32.44
CA TYR A 75 -0.50 10.29 32.17
C TYR A 75 -0.21 9.23 33.24
N ASN A 76 0.61 9.55 34.24
CA ASN A 76 1.07 8.61 35.28
C ASN A 76 1.53 7.26 34.69
N ALA A 77 2.32 7.32 33.61
CA ALA A 77 2.70 6.16 32.81
C ALA A 77 4.17 6.23 32.39
N HIS A 78 4.77 5.06 32.13
CA HIS A 78 6.12 4.98 31.59
C HIS A 78 6.13 5.27 30.09
N ILE A 79 6.36 6.53 29.73
CA ILE A 79 6.43 7.01 28.35
C ILE A 79 7.88 7.28 27.94
N ASN A 80 8.41 6.44 27.03
CA ASN A 80 9.66 6.71 26.31
C ASN A 80 9.38 7.72 25.19
N VAL A 81 10.22 8.75 25.05
CA VAL A 81 10.08 9.77 24.00
C VAL A 81 11.36 9.88 23.21
N GLU A 82 11.30 9.59 21.92
CA GLU A 82 12.44 9.66 21.03
C GLU A 82 12.19 10.59 19.83
N ILE A 83 13.23 11.32 19.43
CA ILE A 83 13.23 12.18 18.24
C ILE A 83 13.50 11.30 17.01
N CYS A 84 12.51 11.27 16.12
CA CYS A 84 12.58 10.64 14.82
C CYS A 84 13.02 11.67 13.77
N ALA A 85 14.33 11.81 13.53
CA ALA A 85 14.88 12.84 12.64
C ALA A 85 15.47 12.30 11.33
N THR A 86 15.54 10.96 11.16
CA THR A 86 16.15 10.36 9.96
C THR A 86 15.10 9.73 9.05
N VAL A 87 15.37 9.74 7.75
CA VAL A 87 14.53 9.07 6.73
C VAL A 87 14.31 7.59 7.07
N LYS A 88 15.31 6.91 7.66
CA LYS A 88 15.18 5.51 8.11
C LYS A 88 14.11 5.35 9.21
N SER A 89 14.11 6.22 10.21
CA SER A 89 13.14 6.16 11.31
C SER A 89 11.74 6.57 10.84
N ILE A 90 11.63 7.53 9.92
CA ILE A 90 10.35 7.90 9.29
C ILE A 90 9.82 6.74 8.43
N LYS A 91 10.67 6.12 7.59
CA LYS A 91 10.35 4.90 6.84
C LYS A 91 9.85 3.80 7.78
N TYR A 92 10.52 3.59 8.91
CA TYR A 92 10.12 2.59 9.89
C TYR A 92 8.73 2.89 10.48
N LEU A 93 8.46 4.14 10.87
CA LEU A 93 7.13 4.53 11.39
C LEU A 93 6.02 4.27 10.36
N PHE A 94 6.19 4.77 9.13
CA PHE A 94 5.20 4.57 8.07
C PHE A 94 5.09 3.10 7.66
N LYS A 95 6.18 2.33 7.67
CA LYS A 95 6.16 0.88 7.45
C LYS A 95 5.22 0.17 8.43
N TYR A 96 5.20 0.56 9.71
CA TYR A 96 4.32 -0.07 10.70
C TYR A 96 2.88 0.45 10.64
N ILE A 97 2.67 1.72 10.28
CA ILE A 97 1.33 2.27 10.02
C ILE A 97 0.68 1.60 8.81
N TYR A 98 1.47 1.33 7.76
CA TYR A 98 1.00 0.73 6.51
C TYR A 98 1.24 -0.79 6.41
N LYS A 99 1.74 -1.44 7.47
CA LYS A 99 2.01 -2.89 7.49
C LYS A 99 0.75 -3.73 7.21
N GLY A 100 -0.42 -3.10 7.26
CA GLY A 100 -1.70 -3.79 7.24
C GLY A 100 -2.00 -4.38 8.61
N HIS A 101 -3.21 -4.87 8.76
CA HIS A 101 -3.58 -5.64 9.95
C HIS A 101 -3.01 -7.05 9.80
N ASP A 102 -2.61 -7.67 10.92
CA ASP A 102 -2.30 -9.09 10.90
C ASP A 102 -3.54 -9.87 10.44
N CYS A 103 -3.39 -10.74 9.45
CA CYS A 103 -4.47 -11.61 8.97
C CYS A 103 -4.24 -13.03 9.48
N ALA A 104 -5.32 -13.69 9.89
CA ALA A 104 -5.34 -15.09 10.26
C ALA A 104 -6.15 -15.86 9.21
N ASN A 105 -5.52 -16.81 8.53
CA ASN A 105 -6.25 -17.77 7.70
C ASN A 105 -6.71 -18.92 8.60
N ILE A 106 -8.02 -19.05 8.77
CA ILE A 106 -8.63 -20.12 9.55
C ILE A 106 -9.12 -21.17 8.57
N LYS A 107 -8.55 -22.38 8.66
CA LYS A 107 -9.04 -23.55 7.91
C LYS A 107 -9.95 -24.36 8.82
N PHE A 108 -11.18 -24.62 8.39
CA PHE A 108 -12.10 -25.51 9.08
C PHE A 108 -11.88 -26.94 8.58
N GLU A 109 -11.43 -27.83 9.47
CA GLU A 109 -11.33 -29.26 9.18
C GLU A 109 -12.48 -30.00 9.89
N ARG A 110 -13.25 -30.80 9.15
CA ARG A 110 -14.21 -31.72 9.77
C ARG A 110 -13.43 -32.81 10.49
N SER A 111 -13.68 -33.00 11.78
CA SER A 111 -13.19 -34.18 12.49
C SER A 111 -13.87 -35.42 11.90
N ILE A 112 -13.13 -36.22 11.13
CA ILE A 112 -13.55 -37.58 10.84
C ILE A 112 -13.37 -38.34 12.15
N GLN A 113 -14.47 -38.74 12.80
CA GLN A 113 -14.37 -39.65 13.94
C GLN A 113 -13.76 -40.97 13.44
N GLU A 114 -12.64 -41.39 14.03
CA GLU A 114 -12.01 -42.67 13.75
C GLU A 114 -13.03 -43.80 14.01
N GLY A 115 -13.39 -44.54 12.96
CA GLY A 115 -14.16 -45.79 13.09
C GLY A 115 -15.44 -45.91 12.28
N VAL A 116 -15.93 -44.87 11.60
CA VAL A 116 -17.06 -45.01 10.66
C VAL A 116 -16.51 -45.13 9.25
N ALA A 117 -16.60 -46.34 8.69
CA ALA A 117 -16.25 -46.62 7.31
C ALA A 117 -16.86 -45.56 6.39
N ALA A 118 -16.03 -44.94 5.56
CA ALA A 118 -16.45 -43.97 4.55
C ALA A 118 -17.50 -44.65 3.65
N ALA A 119 -18.78 -44.40 3.93
CA ALA A 119 -19.83 -44.64 2.97
C ALA A 119 -19.44 -43.85 1.71
N GLN A 120 -19.53 -44.49 0.55
CA GLN A 120 -19.30 -43.92 -0.79
C GLN A 120 -20.31 -42.80 -1.10
N GLY A 121 -20.26 -41.71 -0.33
CA GLY A 121 -20.91 -40.45 -0.60
C GLY A 121 -19.84 -39.47 -1.05
N THR A 122 -20.07 -38.83 -2.20
CA THR A 122 -19.24 -37.79 -2.77
C THR A 122 -18.81 -36.80 -1.69
N LEU A 123 -17.50 -36.58 -1.56
CA LEU A 123 -16.95 -35.61 -0.63
C LEU A 123 -17.40 -34.20 -1.10
N GLU A 124 -18.50 -33.68 -0.55
CA GLU A 124 -18.88 -32.27 -0.74
C GLU A 124 -17.87 -31.41 0.02
N TRP A 125 -16.77 -31.07 -0.65
CA TRP A 125 -15.75 -30.16 -0.17
C TRP A 125 -15.93 -28.79 -0.84
N ASP A 126 -16.49 -27.85 -0.09
CA ASP A 126 -16.66 -26.46 -0.53
C ASP A 126 -15.44 -25.65 -0.07
N GLU A 127 -14.45 -25.48 -0.96
CA GLU A 127 -13.21 -24.73 -0.67
C GLU A 127 -13.47 -23.31 -0.18
N ILE A 128 -14.56 -22.67 -0.62
CA ILE A 128 -14.94 -21.29 -0.26
C ILE A 128 -15.41 -21.24 1.21
N LYS A 129 -16.08 -22.29 1.71
CA LYS A 129 -16.50 -22.39 3.11
C LYS A 129 -15.44 -22.98 4.03
N ALA A 130 -14.42 -23.65 3.48
CA ALA A 130 -13.36 -24.30 4.25
C ALA A 130 -12.30 -23.32 4.78
N HIS A 131 -12.22 -22.11 4.22
CA HIS A 131 -11.24 -21.09 4.60
C HIS A 131 -11.92 -19.77 4.95
N LEU A 132 -11.62 -19.24 6.14
CA LEU A 132 -12.00 -17.89 6.55
C LEU A 132 -10.74 -17.04 6.68
N ASP A 133 -10.66 -15.98 5.88
CA ASP A 133 -9.63 -14.95 6.04
C ASP A 133 -10.12 -13.93 7.07
N ALA A 134 -9.55 -13.98 8.27
CA ALA A 134 -9.93 -13.14 9.39
C ALA A 134 -8.89 -12.03 9.60
N ARG A 135 -9.36 -10.83 9.93
CA ARG A 135 -8.49 -9.69 10.28
C ARG A 135 -8.35 -9.59 11.79
N TYR A 136 -7.11 -9.47 12.27
CA TYR A 136 -6.86 -9.10 13.67
C TYR A 136 -7.24 -7.64 13.92
N VAL A 137 -8.04 -7.43 14.95
CA VAL A 137 -8.44 -6.10 15.44
C VAL A 137 -7.90 -5.98 16.87
N SER A 138 -7.08 -4.96 17.12
CA SER A 138 -6.54 -4.75 18.47
C SER A 138 -7.67 -4.42 19.46
N ALA A 139 -7.49 -4.73 20.76
CA ALA A 139 -8.51 -4.46 21.77
C ALA A 139 -8.97 -2.97 21.81
N PRO A 140 -8.08 -1.96 21.67
CA PRO A 140 -8.51 -0.56 21.57
C PRO A 140 -9.36 -0.27 20.33
N GLU A 141 -8.98 -0.78 19.16
CA GLU A 141 -9.75 -0.59 17.92
C GLU A 141 -11.12 -1.28 17.99
N ALA A 142 -11.19 -2.47 18.59
CA ALA A 142 -12.43 -3.19 18.81
C ALA A 142 -13.38 -2.42 19.74
N ALA A 143 -12.87 -1.88 20.85
CA ALA A 143 -13.65 -1.03 21.74
C ALA A 143 -14.15 0.22 21.01
N TRP A 144 -13.28 0.90 20.26
CA TRP A 144 -13.64 2.09 19.47
C TRP A 144 -14.76 1.81 18.47
N ARG A 145 -14.72 0.64 17.82
CA ARG A 145 -15.78 0.16 16.91
C ARG A 145 -17.07 -0.17 17.66
N LEU A 146 -16.99 -0.88 18.79
CA LEU A 146 -18.16 -1.25 19.59
C LEU A 146 -18.92 -0.02 20.12
N PHE A 147 -18.20 1.05 20.44
CA PHE A 147 -18.79 2.32 20.85
C PHE A 147 -19.14 3.25 19.68
N GLU A 148 -19.00 2.80 18.44
CA GLU A 148 -19.27 3.56 17.22
C GLU A 148 -18.54 4.91 17.15
N PHE A 149 -17.37 5.00 17.78
CA PHE A 149 -16.60 6.22 17.73
C PHE A 149 -16.02 6.46 16.33
N PRO A 150 -15.95 7.72 15.86
CA PRO A 150 -15.34 8.06 14.59
C PRO A 150 -13.89 7.54 14.54
N LEU A 151 -13.62 6.65 13.58
CA LEU A 151 -12.29 6.04 13.39
C LEU A 151 -11.44 6.81 12.39
N HIS A 152 -12.05 7.20 11.28
CA HIS A 152 -11.39 7.92 10.20
C HIS A 152 -12.40 8.80 9.51
N ASP A 153 -11.92 9.90 8.96
CA ASP A 153 -12.66 10.72 8.03
C ASP A 153 -11.92 10.73 6.68
N LYS A 154 -12.65 10.91 5.60
CA LYS A 154 -12.08 10.99 4.24
C LYS A 154 -12.17 12.43 3.79
N SER A 155 -11.03 13.08 3.64
CA SER A 155 -10.97 14.43 3.08
C SER A 155 -11.49 14.50 1.65
N HIS A 156 -11.46 13.39 0.90
CA HIS A 156 -11.86 13.32 -0.50
C HIS A 156 -12.80 12.14 -0.79
N ALA A 157 -13.76 12.36 -1.68
CA ALA A 157 -14.56 11.29 -2.28
C ALA A 157 -13.80 10.64 -3.44
N ILE A 158 -13.71 9.31 -3.45
CA ILE A 158 -13.04 8.55 -4.50
C ILE A 158 -14.09 8.00 -5.47
N ILE A 159 -14.02 8.43 -6.73
CA ILE A 159 -14.89 7.93 -7.81
C ILE A 159 -14.11 6.91 -8.63
N ARG A 160 -14.56 5.65 -8.64
CA ARG A 160 -13.92 4.59 -9.43
C ARG A 160 -14.37 4.63 -10.87
N LEU A 161 -13.40 4.70 -11.77
CA LEU A 161 -13.59 4.81 -13.20
C LEU A 161 -13.35 3.46 -13.89
N ALA A 162 -14.29 3.06 -14.73
CA ALA A 162 -14.25 1.80 -15.46
C ALA A 162 -13.12 1.82 -16.49
N VAL A 163 -12.46 0.66 -16.65
CA VAL A 163 -11.42 0.44 -17.65
C VAL A 163 -11.67 -0.94 -18.24
N HIS A 164 -12.03 -1.00 -19.51
CA HIS A 164 -12.33 -2.24 -20.22
C HIS A 164 -12.09 -2.08 -21.72
N LEU A 165 -11.88 -3.20 -22.41
CA LEU A 165 -11.82 -3.25 -23.86
C LEU A 165 -13.23 -3.12 -24.47
N PRO A 166 -13.36 -2.85 -25.78
CA PRO A 166 -14.65 -2.89 -26.47
C PRO A 166 -15.40 -4.19 -26.18
N ASN A 167 -16.66 -4.10 -25.74
CA ASN A 167 -17.53 -5.22 -25.42
C ASN A 167 -17.05 -6.17 -24.31
N GLN A 168 -16.11 -5.73 -23.45
CA GLN A 168 -15.61 -6.50 -22.30
C GLN A 168 -15.93 -5.81 -20.96
N GLN A 169 -17.09 -5.17 -20.86
CA GLN A 169 -17.58 -4.57 -19.63
C GLN A 169 -17.80 -5.65 -18.55
N SER A 170 -17.46 -5.35 -17.30
CA SER A 170 -17.85 -6.21 -16.18
C SER A 170 -19.36 -6.15 -15.94
N VAL A 171 -20.00 -7.31 -15.84
CA VAL A 171 -21.43 -7.45 -15.57
C VAL A 171 -21.61 -8.21 -14.27
N TYR A 172 -22.33 -7.61 -13.32
CA TYR A 172 -22.75 -8.28 -12.09
C TYR A 172 -24.16 -8.82 -12.29
N PHE A 173 -24.38 -10.07 -11.91
CA PHE A 173 -25.68 -10.74 -12.03
C PHE A 173 -25.92 -11.64 -10.82
N VAL A 174 -27.19 -11.92 -10.56
CA VAL A 174 -27.61 -12.99 -9.66
C VAL A 174 -27.74 -14.25 -10.51
N GLU A 175 -27.26 -15.38 -10.01
CA GLU A 175 -27.36 -16.67 -10.70
C GLU A 175 -28.81 -16.94 -11.17
N GLY A 176 -28.95 -17.38 -12.42
CA GLY A 176 -30.23 -17.57 -13.10
C GLY A 176 -30.80 -16.33 -13.80
N ASN A 177 -30.18 -15.15 -13.64
CA ASN A 177 -30.59 -13.90 -14.29
C ASN A 177 -29.54 -13.33 -15.26
N GLU A 178 -28.65 -14.17 -15.79
CA GLU A 178 -27.52 -13.80 -16.65
C GLU A 178 -27.98 -13.00 -17.87
N ARG A 179 -29.00 -13.50 -18.58
CA ARG A 179 -29.51 -12.88 -19.82
C ARG A 179 -30.08 -11.49 -19.57
N GLN A 180 -30.84 -11.31 -18.50
CA GLN A 180 -31.41 -10.01 -18.14
C GLN A 180 -30.32 -9.03 -17.71
N ALA A 181 -29.29 -9.51 -16.98
CA ALA A 181 -28.15 -8.68 -16.61
C ALA A 181 -27.35 -8.21 -17.83
N LEU A 182 -27.13 -9.09 -18.81
CA LEU A 182 -26.48 -8.74 -20.08
C LEU A 182 -27.30 -7.70 -20.86
N GLN A 183 -28.61 -7.87 -20.97
CA GLN A 183 -29.49 -6.90 -21.64
C GLN A 183 -29.46 -5.52 -20.96
N ARG A 184 -29.55 -5.49 -19.62
CA ARG A 184 -29.46 -4.23 -18.86
C ARG A 184 -28.10 -3.55 -19.01
N ASN A 185 -27.02 -4.32 -19.05
CA ASN A 185 -25.67 -3.77 -19.23
C ASN A 185 -25.47 -3.23 -20.66
N ALA A 186 -25.95 -3.94 -21.68
CA ALA A 186 -25.87 -3.49 -23.07
C ALA A 186 -26.61 -2.15 -23.31
N ALA A 187 -27.68 -1.89 -22.54
CA ALA A 187 -28.44 -0.64 -22.62
C ALA A 187 -27.80 0.54 -21.86
N LYS A 188 -26.78 0.28 -21.03
CA LYS A 188 -26.25 1.27 -20.08
C LYS A 188 -24.79 1.56 -20.33
N ASP A 189 -24.44 2.85 -20.40
CA ASP A 189 -23.05 3.24 -20.53
C ASP A 189 -22.25 3.00 -19.25
N THR A 190 -20.98 2.63 -19.41
CA THR A 190 -20.01 2.68 -18.32
C THR A 190 -19.52 4.12 -18.14
N THR A 191 -18.81 4.39 -17.04
CA THR A 191 -18.14 5.69 -16.87
C THR A 191 -17.21 6.04 -18.02
N LEU A 192 -16.61 5.04 -18.68
CA LEU A 192 -15.73 5.19 -19.83
C LEU A 192 -16.50 5.52 -21.13
N THR A 193 -17.53 4.73 -21.47
CA THR A 193 -18.30 4.98 -22.70
C THR A 193 -19.16 6.24 -22.59
N ALA A 194 -19.62 6.57 -21.39
CA ALA A 194 -20.27 7.85 -21.12
C ALA A 194 -19.31 9.03 -21.27
N TRP A 195 -18.03 8.87 -20.92
CA TRP A 195 -17.01 9.91 -21.12
C TRP A 195 -16.75 10.17 -22.60
N PHE A 196 -16.68 9.12 -23.42
CA PHE A 196 -16.63 9.24 -24.88
C PHE A 196 -17.82 10.03 -25.43
N LYS A 197 -19.04 9.68 -25.00
CA LYS A 197 -20.26 10.41 -25.39
C LYS A 197 -20.26 11.86 -24.90
N LEU A 198 -19.74 12.12 -23.70
CA LEU A 198 -19.58 13.47 -23.16
C LEU A 198 -18.65 14.30 -24.05
N ASN A 199 -17.47 13.77 -24.40
CA ASN A 199 -16.50 14.45 -25.26
C ASN A 199 -17.06 14.74 -26.65
N SER A 200 -17.84 13.81 -27.21
CA SER A 200 -18.52 14.04 -28.50
C SER A 200 -19.49 15.22 -28.45
N LYS A 201 -20.19 15.43 -27.32
CA LYS A 201 -21.24 16.45 -27.18
C LYS A 201 -20.75 17.78 -26.61
N ASN A 202 -19.75 17.75 -25.73
CA ASN A 202 -19.30 18.92 -24.97
C ASN A 202 -17.81 19.19 -25.24
N PRO A 203 -17.48 20.24 -26.01
CA PRO A 203 -16.10 20.64 -26.26
C PRO A 203 -15.30 20.96 -25.00
N ASP A 204 -15.94 21.50 -23.96
CA ASP A 204 -15.27 21.82 -22.69
C ASP A 204 -14.76 20.56 -21.97
N ALA A 205 -15.46 19.43 -22.10
CA ALA A 205 -15.02 18.18 -21.50
C ALA A 205 -13.72 17.65 -22.13
N ARG A 206 -13.42 18.06 -23.37
CA ARG A 206 -12.27 17.56 -24.13
C ARG A 206 -10.92 18.03 -23.61
N GLN A 207 -10.89 19.02 -22.72
CA GLN A 207 -9.65 19.50 -22.10
C GLN A 207 -9.17 18.61 -20.94
N TYR A 208 -10.05 17.77 -20.39
CA TYR A 208 -9.76 16.98 -19.19
C TYR A 208 -9.37 15.54 -19.53
N LEU A 209 -8.42 15.00 -18.77
CA LEU A 209 -8.08 13.57 -18.80
C LEU A 209 -9.19 12.76 -18.14
N TYR A 210 -9.31 11.48 -18.51
CA TYR A 210 -10.40 10.65 -18.02
C TYR A 210 -10.47 10.59 -16.48
N HIS A 211 -9.31 10.54 -15.81
CA HIS A 211 -9.23 10.51 -14.34
C HIS A 211 -9.57 11.84 -13.66
N ASP A 212 -9.53 12.96 -14.38
CA ASP A 212 -9.88 14.28 -13.87
C ASP A 212 -11.37 14.60 -14.02
N ILE A 213 -12.08 13.87 -14.88
CA ILE A 213 -13.50 14.09 -15.16
C ILE A 213 -14.36 14.15 -13.89
N PRO A 214 -14.20 13.29 -12.88
CA PRO A 214 -14.99 13.37 -11.64
C PRO A 214 -14.86 14.70 -10.87
N HIS A 215 -13.76 15.42 -11.07
CA HIS A 215 -13.54 16.75 -10.47
C HIS A 215 -14.49 17.79 -11.08
N TYR A 216 -14.76 17.70 -12.40
CA TYR A 216 -15.56 18.68 -13.13
C TYR A 216 -16.98 18.20 -13.46
N PHE A 217 -17.22 16.89 -13.42
CA PHE A 217 -18.48 16.26 -13.79
C PHE A 217 -18.91 15.23 -12.75
N VAL A 218 -20.23 15.08 -12.58
CA VAL A 218 -20.87 14.06 -11.75
C VAL A 218 -21.43 12.98 -12.66
N PHE A 219 -21.16 11.71 -12.34
CA PHE A 219 -21.78 10.59 -13.05
C PHE A 219 -23.17 10.31 -12.48
N GLU A 220 -24.20 10.51 -13.30
CA GLU A 220 -25.57 10.18 -12.94
C GLU A 220 -25.85 8.72 -13.29
N HIS A 221 -26.03 7.89 -12.27
CA HIS A 221 -26.16 6.45 -12.46
C HIS A 221 -27.45 6.05 -13.18
N ASP A 222 -28.56 6.78 -13.02
CA ASP A 222 -29.83 6.38 -13.64
C ASP A 222 -29.79 6.48 -15.16
N ASN A 223 -29.26 7.60 -15.66
CA ASN A 223 -29.12 7.86 -17.09
C ASN A 223 -27.77 7.41 -17.67
N ALA A 224 -26.83 6.99 -16.81
CA ALA A 224 -25.45 6.67 -17.17
C ALA A 224 -24.75 7.79 -17.97
N THR A 225 -24.90 9.04 -17.51
CA THR A 225 -24.34 10.22 -18.18
C THR A 225 -23.52 11.07 -17.22
N TRP A 226 -22.57 11.82 -17.77
CA TRP A 226 -21.82 12.83 -17.05
C TRP A 226 -22.50 14.19 -17.16
N LYS A 227 -22.77 14.83 -16.02
CA LYS A 227 -23.32 16.19 -15.92
C LYS A 227 -22.31 17.13 -15.28
N ARG A 228 -22.33 18.42 -15.64
CA ARG A 228 -21.42 19.41 -15.05
C ARG A 228 -21.61 19.45 -13.54
N ARG A 229 -20.51 19.40 -12.80
CA ARG A 229 -20.51 19.52 -11.35
C ARG A 229 -20.81 20.97 -10.96
N LEU A 230 -21.75 21.14 -10.04
CA LEU A 230 -22.09 22.44 -9.44
C LEU A 230 -21.51 22.59 -8.03
N GLN A 231 -21.25 21.48 -7.33
CA GLN A 231 -20.80 21.44 -5.93
C GLN A 231 -19.84 20.26 -5.65
N GLY A 232 -18.95 20.46 -4.67
CA GLY A 232 -17.98 19.47 -4.18
C GLY A 232 -16.57 19.68 -4.76
N GLU A 233 -15.60 19.99 -3.90
CA GLU A 233 -14.24 20.39 -4.32
C GLU A 233 -13.19 19.27 -4.11
N ASN A 234 -13.44 18.31 -3.21
CA ASN A 234 -12.47 17.29 -2.83
C ASN A 234 -12.81 15.92 -3.45
N ILE A 235 -12.54 15.76 -4.74
CA ILE A 235 -12.92 14.54 -5.48
C ILE A 235 -11.74 14.04 -6.29
N ILE A 236 -11.50 12.74 -6.18
CA ILE A 236 -10.42 12.04 -6.87
C ILE A 236 -11.03 10.96 -7.76
N GLY A 237 -10.83 11.07 -9.07
CA GLY A 237 -11.11 9.99 -10.00
C GLY A 237 -10.00 8.95 -9.97
N ARG A 238 -10.35 7.68 -9.79
CA ARG A 238 -9.39 6.58 -9.77
C ARG A 238 -9.81 5.48 -10.73
N MET A 239 -9.00 5.26 -11.76
CA MET A 239 -9.18 4.11 -12.65
C MET A 239 -8.88 2.80 -11.93
N TYR A 240 -9.62 1.74 -12.27
CA TYR A 240 -9.28 0.39 -11.81
C TYR A 240 -7.83 0.04 -12.18
N SER A 241 -7.18 -0.70 -11.28
CA SER A 241 -5.86 -1.26 -11.58
C SER A 241 -6.02 -2.35 -12.63
N VAL A 242 -5.08 -2.41 -13.57
CA VAL A 242 -5.04 -3.42 -14.62
C VAL A 242 -3.67 -4.09 -14.57
N SER A 243 -3.65 -5.41 -14.56
CA SER A 243 -2.40 -6.17 -14.59
C SER A 243 -1.66 -5.95 -15.90
N PRO A 244 -0.33 -5.77 -15.90
CA PRO A 244 0.47 -5.76 -17.13
C PRO A 244 0.31 -7.02 -17.99
N SER A 245 -0.09 -8.15 -17.39
CA SER A 245 -0.38 -9.39 -18.13
C SER A 245 -1.63 -9.28 -19.03
N ASP A 246 -2.57 -8.38 -18.72
CA ASP A 246 -3.70 -8.02 -19.58
C ASP A 246 -3.26 -6.90 -20.52
N VAL A 247 -2.41 -7.27 -21.49
CA VAL A 247 -1.62 -6.34 -22.32
C VAL A 247 -2.48 -5.23 -22.92
N GLU A 248 -3.54 -5.57 -23.65
CA GLU A 248 -4.34 -4.57 -24.34
C GLU A 248 -5.10 -3.63 -23.38
N ARG A 249 -5.66 -4.16 -22.30
CA ARG A 249 -6.37 -3.34 -21.32
C ARG A 249 -5.41 -2.46 -20.52
N TYR A 250 -4.20 -2.94 -20.24
CA TYR A 250 -3.15 -2.17 -19.58
C TYR A 250 -2.74 -0.96 -20.43
N HIS A 251 -2.49 -1.19 -21.73
CA HIS A 251 -2.14 -0.13 -22.67
C HIS A 251 -3.30 0.84 -22.92
N LEU A 252 -4.53 0.36 -22.95
CA LEU A 252 -5.73 1.21 -22.95
C LEU A 252 -5.76 2.12 -21.72
N ARG A 253 -5.54 1.58 -20.52
CA ARG A 253 -5.48 2.36 -19.28
C ARG A 253 -4.39 3.42 -19.35
N LEU A 254 -3.23 3.07 -19.90
CA LEU A 254 -2.11 4.00 -20.07
C LEU A 254 -2.51 5.15 -21.00
N LEU A 255 -3.14 4.87 -22.14
CA LEU A 255 -3.62 5.90 -23.06
C LEU A 255 -4.64 6.84 -22.40
N LEU A 256 -5.54 6.31 -21.56
CA LEU A 256 -6.52 7.11 -20.81
C LEU A 256 -5.89 8.03 -19.75
N LEU A 257 -4.68 7.73 -19.28
CA LEU A 257 -3.94 8.62 -18.36
C LEU A 257 -3.42 9.87 -19.06
N TYR A 258 -3.18 9.82 -20.37
CA TYR A 258 -2.43 10.86 -21.08
C TYR A 258 -3.17 11.49 -22.27
N THR A 259 -4.33 10.95 -22.64
CA THR A 259 -5.07 11.42 -23.81
C THR A 259 -6.40 12.05 -23.40
N PRO A 260 -6.50 13.39 -23.42
CA PRO A 260 -7.77 14.08 -23.20
C PRO A 260 -8.63 14.07 -24.49
N GLY A 261 -9.91 14.37 -24.36
CA GLY A 261 -10.79 14.63 -25.52
C GLY A 261 -11.21 13.44 -26.38
N VAL A 262 -10.89 12.22 -25.95
CA VAL A 262 -11.19 10.99 -26.69
C VAL A 262 -12.70 10.76 -26.82
N CYS A 263 -13.18 10.52 -28.04
CA CYS A 263 -14.59 10.36 -28.35
C CYS A 263 -15.00 8.90 -28.64
N SER A 264 -14.06 7.97 -28.75
CA SER A 264 -14.32 6.53 -28.95
C SER A 264 -13.08 5.68 -28.66
N PHE A 265 -13.23 4.35 -28.67
CA PHE A 265 -12.09 3.44 -28.59
C PHE A 265 -11.15 3.55 -29.79
N ASP A 266 -11.67 3.83 -30.99
CA ASP A 266 -10.84 4.00 -32.18
C ASP A 266 -10.10 5.34 -32.17
N ASP A 267 -10.73 6.38 -31.63
CA ASP A 267 -10.09 7.67 -31.38
C ASP A 267 -8.92 7.53 -30.38
N LEU A 268 -9.09 6.69 -29.34
CA LEU A 268 -8.01 6.36 -28.40
C LEU A 268 -6.82 5.66 -29.09
N LYS A 269 -7.09 4.84 -30.12
CA LYS A 269 -6.06 4.18 -30.94
C LYS A 269 -5.48 5.08 -32.04
N THR A 270 -6.03 6.28 -32.23
CA THR A 270 -5.60 7.18 -33.28
C THR A 270 -4.41 8.01 -32.83
N VAL A 271 -3.32 7.91 -33.59
CA VAL A 271 -2.07 8.64 -33.36
C VAL A 271 -1.61 9.23 -34.68
N ASP A 272 -1.36 10.54 -34.71
CA ASP A 272 -0.99 11.29 -35.92
C ASP A 272 -1.97 11.09 -37.10
N GLY A 273 -3.26 11.01 -36.80
CA GLY A 273 -4.33 10.80 -37.80
C GLY A 273 -4.43 9.37 -38.34
N GLN A 274 -3.66 8.41 -37.82
CA GLN A 274 -3.73 7.00 -38.21
C GLN A 274 -4.24 6.12 -37.06
N ILE A 275 -5.23 5.28 -37.35
CA ILE A 275 -5.78 4.32 -36.38
C ILE A 275 -4.81 3.14 -36.27
N CYS A 276 -4.29 2.89 -35.07
CA CYS A 276 -3.48 1.71 -34.79
C CYS A 276 -4.36 0.46 -34.64
N GLN A 277 -3.78 -0.72 -34.87
CA GLN A 277 -4.50 -2.00 -34.73
C GLN A 277 -4.78 -2.33 -33.26
N THR A 278 -3.79 -2.12 -32.40
CA THR A 278 -3.84 -2.44 -30.97
C THR A 278 -3.68 -1.19 -30.11
N PHE A 279 -4.15 -1.25 -28.86
CA PHE A 279 -3.88 -0.20 -27.87
C PHE A 279 -2.40 -0.16 -27.50
N MET A 280 -1.72 -1.31 -27.50
CA MET A 280 -0.27 -1.35 -27.31
C MET A 280 0.47 -0.55 -28.38
N ASP A 281 0.13 -0.72 -29.67
CA ASP A 281 0.79 0.01 -30.75
C ASP A 281 0.52 1.52 -30.67
N ALA A 282 -0.72 1.90 -30.36
CA ALA A 282 -1.08 3.31 -30.14
C ALA A 282 -0.28 3.93 -28.98
N ALA A 283 -0.17 3.21 -27.86
CA ALA A 283 0.61 3.65 -26.71
C ALA A 283 2.11 3.77 -27.04
N LYS A 284 2.68 2.81 -27.81
CA LYS A 284 4.08 2.86 -28.25
C LYS A 284 4.33 4.05 -29.17
N ARG A 285 3.39 4.33 -30.08
CA ARG A 285 3.51 5.41 -31.07
C ARG A 285 3.35 6.79 -30.44
N ARG A 286 2.43 6.98 -29.49
CA ARG A 286 2.25 8.26 -28.76
C ARG A 286 3.44 8.66 -27.90
N GLY A 287 4.32 7.73 -27.56
CA GLY A 287 5.50 8.01 -26.74
C GLY A 287 5.40 7.92 -25.21
N PRO A 288 4.26 7.64 -24.52
CA PRO A 288 4.32 7.39 -23.08
C PRO A 288 5.09 6.11 -22.70
N LEU A 289 5.51 5.29 -23.69
CA LEU A 289 6.30 4.07 -23.51
C LEU A 289 7.75 4.18 -24.02
N ARG A 290 8.24 5.39 -24.37
CA ARG A 290 9.55 5.53 -25.01
C ARG A 290 10.75 5.65 -24.06
N ASP A 291 10.54 5.59 -22.76
CA ASP A 291 11.66 5.45 -21.83
C ASP A 291 11.36 4.40 -20.75
N ASP A 292 12.43 3.80 -20.23
CA ASP A 292 12.35 2.92 -19.07
C ASP A 292 12.02 3.70 -17.78
N THR A 293 11.82 5.03 -17.87
CA THR A 293 11.55 5.92 -16.73
C THR A 293 10.24 5.55 -16.05
N GLU A 294 9.25 5.02 -16.75
CA GLU A 294 8.01 4.53 -16.11
C GLU A 294 8.28 3.31 -15.22
N TYR A 295 9.20 2.43 -15.59
CA TYR A 295 9.61 1.31 -14.73
C TYR A 295 10.45 1.79 -13.55
N GLU A 296 11.30 2.80 -13.77
CA GLU A 296 12.04 3.45 -12.70
C GLU A 296 11.11 4.14 -11.71
N ARG A 297 10.09 4.88 -12.19
CA ARG A 297 9.06 5.51 -11.36
C ARG A 297 8.23 4.47 -10.60
N CYS A 298 7.79 3.42 -11.29
CA CYS A 298 7.03 2.32 -10.68
C CYS A 298 7.83 1.65 -9.56
N MET A 299 9.10 1.33 -9.80
CA MET A 299 10.01 0.76 -8.80
C MET A 299 10.30 1.76 -7.67
N ALA A 300 10.52 3.04 -7.98
CA ALA A 300 10.75 4.08 -6.98
C ALA A 300 9.54 4.28 -6.07
N GLU A 301 8.34 4.30 -6.62
CA GLU A 301 7.09 4.39 -5.86
C GLU A 301 6.91 3.14 -4.99
N ALA A 302 7.11 1.95 -5.58
CA ALA A 302 7.01 0.68 -4.86
C ALA A 302 7.98 0.59 -3.68
N VAL A 303 9.21 1.08 -3.83
CA VAL A 303 10.22 1.12 -2.74
C VAL A 303 9.71 1.87 -1.51
N LEU A 304 8.78 2.81 -1.68
CA LEU A 304 8.22 3.58 -0.57
C LEU A 304 7.31 2.73 0.34
N PHE A 305 6.68 1.67 -0.17
CA PHE A 305 5.63 0.95 0.57
C PHE A 305 5.64 -0.58 0.45
N GLN A 306 6.41 -1.18 -0.47
CA GLN A 306 6.49 -2.63 -0.68
C GLN A 306 7.67 -3.26 0.07
N MET A 307 7.52 -4.52 0.48
CA MET A 307 8.60 -5.29 1.12
C MET A 307 9.62 -5.80 0.09
N PRO A 308 10.88 -6.09 0.48
CA PRO A 308 11.91 -6.58 -0.44
C PRO A 308 11.49 -7.79 -1.27
N GLN A 309 10.77 -8.76 -0.69
CA GLN A 309 10.20 -9.89 -1.44
C GLN A 309 9.20 -9.44 -2.51
N GLN A 310 8.29 -8.52 -2.19
CA GLN A 310 7.31 -7.99 -3.14
C GLN A 310 7.97 -7.10 -4.20
N LEU A 311 9.03 -6.37 -3.84
CA LEU A 311 9.86 -5.63 -4.79
C LEU A 311 10.60 -6.56 -5.75
N ARG A 312 11.07 -7.73 -5.30
CA ARG A 312 11.61 -8.77 -6.19
C ARG A 312 10.54 -9.32 -7.13
N THR A 313 9.33 -9.56 -6.64
CA THR A 313 8.19 -9.97 -7.49
C THR A 313 7.86 -8.90 -8.53
N LEU A 314 7.76 -7.63 -8.12
CA LEU A 314 7.49 -6.52 -9.03
C LEU A 314 8.61 -6.38 -10.07
N PHE A 315 9.87 -6.43 -9.62
CA PHE A 315 11.02 -6.42 -10.52
C PHE A 315 10.97 -7.58 -11.51
N TYR A 316 10.56 -8.79 -11.11
CA TYR A 316 10.44 -9.93 -12.02
C TYR A 316 9.31 -9.74 -13.06
N VAL A 317 8.18 -9.19 -12.64
CA VAL A 317 7.02 -8.92 -13.51
C VAL A 317 7.38 -7.93 -14.62
N ILE A 318 8.23 -6.93 -14.36
CA ILE A 318 8.58 -5.89 -15.33
C ILE A 318 9.28 -6.48 -16.58
N PRO A 319 10.43 -7.18 -16.50
CA PRO A 319 11.05 -7.83 -17.66
C PRO A 319 10.17 -8.88 -18.31
N LEU A 320 9.38 -9.62 -17.51
CA LEU A 320 8.56 -10.71 -18.04
C LEU A 320 7.39 -10.23 -18.91
N TYR A 321 6.76 -9.10 -18.56
CA TYR A 321 5.54 -8.65 -19.22
C TYR A 321 5.68 -7.29 -19.92
N CYS A 322 6.64 -6.46 -19.51
CA CYS A 322 6.74 -5.09 -19.99
C CYS A 322 7.89 -4.88 -20.99
N ASN A 323 8.83 -5.83 -21.13
CA ASN A 323 9.98 -5.75 -22.06
C ASN A 323 10.74 -4.39 -21.98
N PRO A 324 11.29 -4.02 -20.80
CA PRO A 324 12.10 -2.82 -20.66
C PRO A 324 13.31 -2.86 -21.60
N THR A 325 13.74 -1.72 -22.10
CA THR A 325 14.92 -1.63 -22.97
C THR A 325 16.22 -1.91 -22.23
N LYS A 326 16.30 -1.57 -20.93
CA LYS A 326 17.49 -1.72 -20.08
C LYS A 326 17.17 -2.36 -18.72
N PRO A 327 16.73 -3.64 -18.67
CA PRO A 327 16.35 -4.32 -17.43
C PRO A 327 17.48 -4.40 -16.40
N ILE A 328 18.73 -4.46 -16.87
CA ILE A 328 19.93 -4.53 -16.03
C ILE A 328 20.16 -3.21 -15.29
N ASP A 329 19.93 -2.08 -15.95
CA ASP A 329 20.07 -0.76 -15.34
C ASP A 329 18.99 -0.57 -14.27
N LEU A 330 17.76 -0.97 -14.57
CA LEU A 330 16.66 -1.00 -13.60
C LEU A 330 16.99 -1.88 -12.38
N TRP A 331 17.54 -3.09 -12.59
CA TRP A 331 18.00 -3.94 -11.48
C TRP A 331 19.07 -3.24 -10.65
N ASN A 332 20.09 -2.68 -11.29
CA ASN A 332 21.21 -2.05 -10.60
C ASN A 332 20.78 -0.85 -9.76
N SER A 333 19.78 -0.09 -10.21
CA SER A 333 19.22 1.04 -9.47
C SER A 333 18.46 0.61 -8.20
N PHE A 334 17.78 -0.55 -8.23
CA PHE A 334 16.89 -0.96 -7.13
C PHE A 334 17.37 -2.18 -6.32
N LYS A 335 18.44 -2.86 -6.72
CA LYS A 335 18.93 -4.11 -6.08
C LYS A 335 19.18 -4.01 -4.58
N ALA A 336 19.61 -2.85 -4.09
CA ALA A 336 19.85 -2.64 -2.66
C ALA A 336 18.54 -2.70 -1.84
N HIS A 337 17.43 -2.24 -2.42
CA HIS A 337 16.12 -2.29 -1.80
C HIS A 337 15.48 -3.68 -1.92
N THR A 338 15.67 -4.34 -3.05
CA THR A 338 15.14 -5.69 -3.29
C THR A 338 15.86 -6.77 -2.48
N THR A 339 17.05 -6.50 -1.92
CA THR A 339 17.86 -7.47 -1.15
C THR A 339 18.03 -7.08 0.32
N GLU A 340 17.32 -6.04 0.80
CA GLU A 340 17.44 -5.52 2.17
C GLU A 340 17.19 -6.60 3.24
N ASP A 341 16.26 -7.53 2.99
CA ASP A 341 15.91 -8.64 3.89
C ASP A 341 17.01 -9.71 3.99
N PHE A 342 17.63 -10.10 2.87
CA PHE A 342 18.77 -11.03 2.88
C PHE A 342 19.99 -10.45 3.60
N MET A 343 20.21 -9.14 3.44
CA MET A 343 21.29 -8.43 4.12
C MET A 343 21.06 -8.31 5.64
N GLN A 344 19.80 -8.34 6.09
CA GLN A 344 19.44 -8.35 7.50
C GLN A 344 19.53 -9.76 8.09
N SER A 345 19.14 -10.80 7.35
CA SER A 345 19.23 -12.19 7.81
C SER A 345 20.65 -12.72 7.90
N MET A 346 21.63 -12.09 7.22
CA MET A 346 23.05 -12.43 7.35
C MET A 346 23.75 -11.73 8.53
N LYS A 347 23.05 -10.80 9.20
CA LYS A 347 23.57 -10.06 10.38
C LYS A 347 23.01 -10.57 11.69
N SER A 348 21.96 -11.39 11.65
CA SER A 348 21.51 -12.28 12.72
C SER A 348 22.21 -13.61 12.61
#